data_AF-A0AAU9CZR1-F1
#
_entry.id   AF-A0AAU9CZR1-F1
#
_cell.length_a   1.000
_cell.length_b   1.000
_cell.length_c   1.000
_cell.angle_alpha   90.00
_cell.angle_beta   90.00
_cell.angle_gamma   90.00
#
_symmetry.space_group_name_H-M   'P 1'
#
loop_
_entity.id
_entity.type
_entity.pdbx_description
1 polymer ?
#
loop_
_entity_poly.entity_id
_entity_poly.type
_entity_poly.pdbx_seq_one_letter_code
_entity_poly.pdbx_strand_id
1 'polypeptide(L)'
;MKVKSNMTKEIFMFNSDRLKAKEQGVDDTWFAVNNDENNPLDYNPWNQDLAEIKKKFLLLDQCVILFRPAFAKDEYSNREYNKGCYFLEITNQDGSITYSSKKLYTWEQLTPLAALFKDLSFSAASRVWKAKKL
;
A
#
# COMPACT_ATOMS: atom_id res chain seq x y z
N MET A 1 9.23 -22.56 -18.22
CA MET A 1 8.72 -21.77 -17.07
C MET A 1 8.22 -20.44 -17.59
N LYS A 2 6.92 -20.15 -17.47
CA LYS A 2 6.37 -18.82 -17.78
C LYS A 2 6.77 -17.86 -16.65
N VAL A 3 7.60 -16.88 -16.96
CA VAL A 3 7.89 -15.75 -16.07
C VAL A 3 6.58 -15.00 -15.89
N LYS A 4 6.04 -14.93 -14.66
CA LYS A 4 4.99 -13.98 -14.32
C LYS A 4 5.61 -12.59 -14.47
N SER A 5 5.26 -11.85 -15.51
CA SER A 5 5.58 -10.42 -15.58
C SER A 5 4.90 -9.76 -14.39
N ASN A 6 5.68 -9.13 -13.50
CA ASN A 6 5.17 -8.21 -12.51
C ASN A 6 4.43 -7.10 -13.28
N MET A 7 3.09 -7.18 -13.34
CA MET A 7 2.30 -6.11 -13.93
C MET A 7 2.45 -4.88 -13.05
N THR A 8 3.28 -3.94 -13.52
CA THR A 8 3.38 -2.60 -12.99
C THR A 8 1.99 -1.97 -13.07
N LYS A 9 1.33 -1.74 -11.93
CA LYS A 9 -0.01 -1.12 -11.93
C LYS A 9 0.13 0.32 -12.44
N GLU A 10 -0.47 0.59 -13.59
CA GLU A 10 -0.42 1.91 -14.21
C GLU A 10 -1.56 2.78 -13.66
N ILE A 11 -1.23 3.96 -13.12
CA ILE A 11 -2.23 4.89 -12.57
C ILE A 11 -2.33 6.10 -13.49
N PHE A 12 -3.56 6.44 -13.86
CA PHE A 12 -3.89 7.58 -14.71
C PHE A 12 -4.61 8.63 -13.89
N MET A 13 -4.22 9.89 -14.09
CA MET A 13 -4.94 11.05 -13.57
C MET A 13 -5.88 11.56 -14.65
N PHE A 14 -7.13 11.73 -14.25
CA PHE A 14 -8.21 12.21 -15.08
C PHE A 14 -8.75 13.51 -14.52
N ASN A 15 -9.20 14.37 -15.43
CA ASN A 15 -9.89 15.60 -15.10
C ASN A 15 -11.29 15.59 -15.73
N SER A 16 -12.22 16.28 -15.08
CA SER A 16 -13.59 16.51 -15.55
C SER A 16 -13.89 18.01 -15.54
N ASP A 17 -15.11 18.39 -15.91
CA ASP A 17 -15.53 19.78 -15.88
C ASP A 17 -15.52 20.32 -14.44
N ARG A 18 -14.64 21.31 -14.22
CA ARG A 18 -14.42 21.92 -12.92
C ARG A 18 -15.64 22.67 -12.38
N LEU A 19 -16.46 23.26 -13.24
CA LEU A 19 -17.66 23.98 -12.82
C LEU A 19 -18.72 22.99 -12.33
N LYS A 20 -18.92 21.91 -13.07
CA LYS A 20 -19.89 20.87 -12.72
C LYS A 20 -19.47 20.07 -11.49
N ALA A 21 -18.17 19.77 -11.33
CA ALA A 21 -17.63 19.15 -10.12
C ALA A 21 -17.89 20.02 -8.87
N LYS A 22 -17.69 21.33 -8.99
CA LYS A 22 -17.96 22.29 -7.91
C LYS A 22 -19.44 22.37 -7.54
N GLU A 23 -20.34 22.35 -8.53
CA GLU A 23 -21.80 22.33 -8.28
C GLU A 23 -22.25 21.07 -7.54
N GLN A 24 -21.60 19.94 -7.80
CA GLN A 24 -21.90 18.65 -7.17
C GLN A 24 -21.10 18.40 -5.88
N GLY A 25 -20.22 19.31 -5.48
CA GLY A 25 -19.41 19.19 -4.26
C GLY A 25 -18.37 18.06 -4.31
N VAL A 26 -17.87 17.73 -5.51
CA VAL A 26 -16.87 16.68 -5.74
C VAL A 26 -15.60 17.26 -6.36
N ASP A 27 -14.48 16.56 -6.23
CA ASP A 27 -13.21 16.98 -6.82
C ASP A 27 -13.21 16.82 -8.35
N ASP A 28 -12.66 17.81 -9.05
CA ASP A 28 -12.57 17.84 -10.52
C ASP A 28 -11.49 16.90 -11.09
N THR A 29 -10.63 16.38 -10.22
CA THR A 29 -9.47 15.55 -10.52
C THR A 29 -9.54 14.24 -9.74
N TRP A 30 -9.37 13.10 -10.41
CA TRP A 30 -9.31 11.79 -9.76
C TRP A 30 -8.27 10.87 -10.41
N PHE A 31 -7.94 9.79 -9.71
CA PHE A 31 -6.96 8.81 -10.14
C PHE A 31 -7.64 7.46 -10.33
N ALA A 32 -7.27 6.74 -11.40
CA ALA A 32 -7.69 5.35 -11.57
C ALA A 32 -6.52 4.44 -11.93
N VAL A 33 -6.57 3.22 -11.40
CA VAL A 33 -5.59 2.17 -11.68
C VAL A 33 -6.09 1.37 -12.87
N ASN A 34 -5.34 1.36 -13.96
CA ASN A 34 -5.63 0.49 -15.08
C ASN A 34 -5.21 -0.94 -14.72
N ASN A 35 -6.19 -1.82 -14.52
CA ASN A 35 -5.97 -3.24 -14.28
C ASN A 35 -6.22 -4.11 -15.52
N ASP A 36 -6.70 -3.55 -16.65
CA ASP A 36 -7.01 -4.30 -17.87
C ASP A 36 -6.88 -3.40 -19.10
N GLU A 37 -6.18 -3.86 -20.15
CA GLU A 37 -5.95 -3.14 -21.42
C GLU A 37 -7.24 -2.70 -22.17
N ASN A 38 -8.43 -3.00 -21.65
CA ASN A 38 -9.73 -2.82 -22.31
C ASN A 38 -10.73 -1.89 -21.59
N ASN A 39 -10.34 -1.08 -20.60
CA ASN A 39 -11.28 -0.14 -19.99
C ASN A 39 -10.67 1.26 -19.80
N PRO A 40 -10.71 2.13 -20.82
CA PRO A 40 -10.62 3.55 -20.56
C PRO A 40 -11.86 3.94 -19.74
N LEU A 41 -11.65 4.45 -18.52
CA LEU A 41 -12.72 5.07 -17.75
C LEU A 41 -13.10 6.36 -18.46
N ASP A 42 -13.94 6.24 -19.49
CA ASP A 42 -14.38 7.34 -20.36
C ASP A 42 -15.13 8.42 -19.57
N TYR A 43 -15.56 8.12 -18.35
CA TYR A 43 -16.35 9.01 -17.50
C TYR A 43 -15.84 9.03 -16.05
N ASN A 44 -15.92 10.21 -15.42
CA ASN A 44 -15.71 10.39 -13.99
C ASN A 44 -16.81 9.65 -13.20
N PRO A 45 -16.45 8.74 -12.28
CA PRO A 45 -17.46 8.04 -11.48
C PRO A 45 -18.26 8.98 -10.55
N TRP A 46 -17.73 10.16 -10.22
CA TRP A 46 -18.32 11.08 -9.25
C TRP A 46 -19.31 12.09 -9.84
N ASN A 47 -19.08 12.55 -11.08
CA ASN A 47 -19.95 13.53 -11.75
C ASN A 47 -20.44 13.11 -13.15
N GLN A 48 -20.06 11.91 -13.60
CA GLN A 48 -20.45 11.30 -14.88
C GLN A 48 -20.01 12.11 -16.11
N ASP A 49 -19.04 13.02 -15.97
CA ASP A 49 -18.48 13.77 -17.08
C ASP A 49 -17.40 13.00 -17.82
N LEU A 50 -17.21 13.32 -19.10
CA LEU A 50 -16.14 12.77 -19.92
C LEU A 50 -14.78 13.01 -19.27
N ALA A 51 -13.96 11.96 -19.22
CA ALA A 51 -12.68 11.96 -18.57
C ALA A 51 -11.56 12.31 -19.55
N GLU A 52 -10.83 13.41 -19.30
CA GLU A 52 -9.62 13.73 -20.06
C GLU A 52 -8.38 13.16 -19.36
N ILE A 53 -7.69 12.21 -20.00
CA ILE A 53 -6.43 11.66 -19.51
C ILE A 53 -5.33 12.72 -19.62
N LYS A 54 -4.77 13.15 -18.48
CA LYS A 54 -3.70 14.16 -18.48
C LYS A 54 -2.30 13.62 -18.22
N LYS A 55 -2.12 12.54 -17.45
CA LYS A 55 -0.77 12.06 -17.06
C LYS A 55 -0.74 10.63 -16.50
N LYS A 56 0.36 9.91 -16.76
CA LYS A 56 0.71 8.60 -16.16
C LYS A 56 1.58 8.80 -14.91
N PHE A 57 1.21 8.18 -13.78
CA PHE A 57 1.98 8.22 -12.53
C PHE A 57 2.39 6.81 -12.07
N LEU A 58 3.62 6.70 -11.53
CA LEU A 58 4.13 5.54 -10.80
C LEU A 58 4.34 5.99 -9.34
N LEU A 59 3.55 5.49 -8.37
CA LEU A 59 3.72 5.81 -6.95
C LEU A 59 4.83 4.93 -6.35
N LEU A 60 6.09 5.26 -6.68
CA LEU A 60 7.26 4.39 -6.52
C LEU A 60 7.72 4.07 -5.08
N ASP A 61 7.08 4.57 -4.02
CA ASP A 61 7.67 4.47 -2.68
C ASP A 61 6.65 4.32 -1.54
N GLN A 62 5.47 3.72 -1.71
CA GLN A 62 4.59 3.47 -0.55
C GLN A 62 5.11 2.33 0.33
N CYS A 63 5.14 2.54 1.65
CA CYS A 63 5.46 1.53 2.64
C CYS A 63 4.23 0.68 2.96
N VAL A 64 4.34 -0.63 2.81
CA VAL A 64 3.32 -1.59 3.26
C VAL A 64 3.73 -2.13 4.63
N ILE A 65 2.80 -2.12 5.58
CA ILE A 65 3.01 -2.64 6.93
C ILE A 65 2.29 -3.97 7.05
N LEU A 66 2.98 -5.01 7.51
CA LEU A 66 2.44 -6.36 7.65
C LEU A 66 2.58 -6.84 9.10
N PHE A 67 1.55 -7.55 9.58
CA PHE A 67 1.55 -8.20 10.89
C PHE A 67 1.60 -9.71 10.67
N ARG A 68 2.79 -10.29 10.75
CA ARG A 68 2.97 -11.73 10.51
C ARG A 68 2.81 -12.48 11.83
N PRO A 69 1.85 -13.41 11.96
CA PRO A 69 1.69 -14.16 13.20
C PRO A 69 2.91 -15.04 13.49
N ALA A 70 3.31 -15.11 14.76
CA ALA A 70 4.50 -15.88 15.18
C ALA A 70 4.39 -17.38 14.88
N PHE A 71 3.18 -17.93 14.91
CA PHE A 71 2.90 -19.34 14.65
C PHE A 71 2.96 -19.71 13.16
N ALA A 72 3.05 -18.73 12.25
CA ALA A 72 3.12 -18.97 10.80
C ALA A 72 4.51 -19.45 10.33
N LYS A 73 5.51 -19.55 11.22
CA LYS A 73 6.80 -20.20 10.95
C LYS A 73 6.81 -21.59 11.61
N ASP A 74 7.11 -22.63 10.82
CA ASP A 74 7.27 -24.01 11.32
C ASP A 74 8.30 -24.13 12.46
N GLU A 75 9.33 -23.27 12.50
CA GLU A 75 10.37 -23.25 13.57
C GLU A 75 9.85 -22.76 14.95
N TYR A 76 8.72 -22.06 15.00
CA TYR A 76 8.12 -21.54 16.24
C TYR A 76 6.76 -22.18 16.56
N SER A 77 6.33 -23.13 15.73
CA SER A 77 5.03 -23.82 15.77
C SER A 77 4.75 -24.62 17.05
N ASN A 78 5.78 -24.94 17.84
CA ASN A 78 5.67 -25.85 18.97
C ASN A 78 5.38 -25.21 20.33
N ARG A 79 5.03 -23.92 20.39
CA ARG A 79 4.74 -23.26 21.68
C ARG A 79 3.43 -22.51 21.61
N GLU A 80 2.41 -23.03 22.32
CA GLU A 80 1.15 -22.32 22.59
C GLU A 80 1.37 -20.89 23.13
N TYR A 81 2.53 -20.65 23.75
CA TYR A 81 3.03 -19.37 24.25
C TYR A 81 3.10 -18.23 23.22
N ASN A 82 3.12 -18.54 21.91
CA ASN A 82 3.24 -17.53 20.85
C ASN A 82 1.90 -17.13 20.22
N LYS A 83 0.78 -17.72 20.66
CA LYS A 83 -0.56 -17.31 20.22
C LYS A 83 -0.81 -15.86 20.66
N GLY A 84 -1.25 -15.01 19.73
CA GLY A 84 -1.48 -13.57 19.99
C GLY A 84 -0.23 -12.68 19.86
N CYS A 85 0.91 -13.25 19.48
CA CYS A 85 2.14 -12.51 19.20
C CYS A 85 2.45 -12.46 17.70
N TYR A 86 3.02 -11.34 17.26
CA TYR A 86 3.26 -11.01 15.85
C TYR A 86 4.68 -10.48 15.64
N PHE A 87 5.25 -10.78 14.48
CA PHE A 87 6.33 -10.00 13.90
C PHE A 87 5.73 -8.77 13.24
N LEU A 88 6.36 -7.62 13.46
CA LEU A 88 6.11 -6.44 12.64
C LEU A 88 6.98 -6.57 11.39
N GLU A 89 6.43 -6.25 10.22
CA GLU A 89 7.20 -6.16 9.00
C GLU A 89 6.84 -4.90 8.22
N ILE A 90 7.83 -4.32 7.53
CA ILE A 90 7.59 -3.31 6.51
C ILE A 90 8.14 -3.81 5.18
N THR A 91 7.43 -3.55 4.09
CA THR A 91 7.83 -3.95 2.75
C THR A 91 7.54 -2.87 1.73
N ASN A 92 8.30 -2.83 0.63
CA ASN A 92 7.95 -1.98 -0.49
C ASN A 92 6.76 -2.57 -1.25
N GLN A 93 6.11 -1.75 -2.07
CA GLN A 93 4.83 -2.11 -2.70
C GLN A 93 4.87 -3.38 -3.55
N ASP A 94 6.02 -3.71 -4.16
CA ASP A 94 6.20 -4.92 -4.96
C ASP A 94 6.70 -6.14 -4.16
N GLY A 95 6.95 -5.98 -2.86
CA GLY A 95 7.39 -7.03 -1.96
C GLY A 95 8.85 -7.46 -2.14
N SER A 96 9.65 -6.75 -2.96
CA SER A 96 11.04 -7.12 -3.24
C SER A 96 11.99 -6.87 -2.06
N ILE A 97 11.65 -5.97 -1.13
CA ILE A 97 12.43 -5.69 0.07
C ILE A 97 11.50 -5.71 1.28
N THR A 98 11.75 -6.65 2.20
CA THR A 98 11.00 -6.76 3.46
C THR A 98 11.94 -6.71 4.66
N TYR A 99 11.63 -5.84 5.62
CA TYR A 99 12.24 -5.84 6.94
C TYR A 99 11.29 -6.52 7.92
N SER A 100 11.78 -7.50 8.68
CA SER A 100 11.03 -8.18 9.73
C SER A 100 11.67 -7.91 11.08
N SER A 101 10.83 -7.69 12.09
CA SER A 101 11.31 -7.46 13.44
C SER A 101 12.03 -8.69 13.98
N LYS A 102 13.07 -8.48 14.79
CA LYS A 102 13.78 -9.58 15.47
C LYS A 102 13.00 -10.11 16.68
N LYS A 103 12.15 -9.27 17.26
CA LYS A 103 11.31 -9.58 18.42
C LYS A 103 9.86 -9.81 18.00
N LEU A 104 9.14 -10.53 18.85
CA LEU A 104 7.70 -10.67 18.80
C LEU A 104 7.02 -9.60 19.68
N TYR A 105 5.86 -9.15 19.25
CA TYR A 105 5.04 -8.17 19.95
C TYR A 105 3.63 -8.70 20.16
N THR A 106 3.02 -8.40 21.30
CA THR A 106 1.57 -8.57 21.46
C THR A 106 0.83 -7.52 20.62
N TRP A 107 -0.46 -7.72 20.37
CA TRP A 107 -1.26 -6.79 19.58
C TRP A 107 -1.23 -5.34 20.13
N GLU A 108 -1.27 -5.20 21.46
CA GLU A 108 -1.25 -3.91 22.16
C GLU A 108 0.09 -3.19 21.99
N GLN A 109 1.19 -3.93 21.87
CA GLN A 109 2.52 -3.38 21.61
C GLN A 109 2.74 -3.08 20.13
N LEU A 110 2.16 -3.92 19.25
CA LEU A 110 2.34 -3.86 17.80
C LEU A 110 1.67 -2.62 17.19
N THR A 111 0.47 -2.30 17.63
CA THR A 111 -0.34 -1.19 17.10
C THR A 111 0.38 0.18 17.19
N PRO A 112 0.90 0.62 18.35
CA PRO A 112 1.63 1.88 18.45
C PRO A 112 2.97 1.86 17.71
N LEU A 113 3.63 0.69 17.59
CA LEU A 113 4.85 0.55 16.80
C LEU A 113 4.59 0.68 15.29
N ALA A 114 3.51 0.06 14.80
CA ALA A 114 3.09 0.12 13.41
C ALA A 114 2.71 1.55 13.00
N ALA A 115 2.10 2.32 13.90
CA ALA A 115 1.73 3.71 13.66
C ALA A 115 2.92 4.62 13.30
N LEU A 116 4.15 4.26 13.70
CA LEU A 116 5.37 4.99 13.35
C LEU A 116 5.69 4.95 11.84
N PHE A 117 5.11 3.99 11.12
CA PHE A 117 5.35 3.77 9.69
C PHE A 117 4.17 4.19 8.82
N LYS A 118 3.05 4.59 9.44
CA LYS A 118 1.84 4.99 8.73
C LYS A 118 2.12 6.22 7.89
N ASP A 119 1.61 6.21 6.66
CA ASP A 119 1.73 7.30 5.68
C ASP A 119 3.18 7.66 5.29
N LEU A 120 4.16 6.84 5.70
CA LEU A 120 5.54 6.99 5.28
C LEU A 120 5.79 6.32 3.93
N SER A 121 6.73 6.89 3.20
CA SER A 121 7.32 6.21 2.07
C SER A 121 8.18 5.03 2.55
N PHE A 122 8.39 3.97 1.75
CA PHE A 122 9.20 2.81 2.14
C PHE A 122 10.63 3.23 2.48
N SER A 123 11.19 4.15 1.69
CA SER A 123 12.50 4.74 1.98
C SER A 123 12.55 5.46 3.33
N ALA A 124 11.53 6.26 3.67
CA ALA A 124 11.44 6.92 4.98
C ALA A 124 11.22 5.90 6.12
N ALA A 125 10.33 4.93 5.93
CA ALA A 125 10.05 3.86 6.88
C ALA A 125 11.31 3.02 7.17
N SER A 126 12.14 2.72 6.16
CA SER A 126 13.39 1.98 6.33
C SER A 126 14.39 2.71 7.23
N ARG A 127 14.40 4.05 7.24
CA ARG A 127 15.25 4.87 8.12
C ARG A 127 14.74 4.82 9.56
N VAL A 128 13.43 4.96 9.75
CA VAL A 128 12.78 4.82 11.07
C VAL A 128 13.03 3.42 11.63
N TRP A 129 12.92 2.39 10.79
CA TRP A 129 13.19 1.01 11.15
C TRP A 129 14.60 0.83 11.73
N LYS A 130 15.61 1.31 11.00
CA LYS A 130 17.02 1.28 11.45
C LYS A 130 17.24 2.07 12.74
N ALA A 131 16.63 3.25 12.87
CA ALA A 131 16.75 4.08 14.06
C ALA A 131 16.12 3.44 15.31
N LYS A 132 14.99 2.75 15.14
CA LYS A 132 14.28 2.03 16.22
C LYS A 132 14.88 0.67 16.55
N LYS A 133 15.85 0.19 15.75
CA LYS A 133 16.53 -1.11 15.93
C LYS A 133 15.55 -2.29 16.03
N LEU A 134 14.52 -2.26 15.18
CA LEU A 134 13.48 -3.31 15.10
C LEU A 134 14.00 -4.55 14.37
#